data_AF-A0A2I3RJH5-F1
#
_entry.id   AF-A0A2I3RJH5-F1
#
_cell.length_a   1.000
_cell.length_b   1.000
_cell.length_c   1.000
_cell.angle_alpha   90.00
_cell.angle_beta   90.00
_cell.angle_gamma   90.00
#
_symmetry.space_group_name_H-M   'P 1'
#
loop_
_entity.id
_entity.type
_entity.pdbx_description
1 polymer ?
#
loop_
_entity_poly.entity_id
_entity_poly.type
_entity_poly.pdbx_seq_one_letter_code
_entity_poly.pdbx_strand_id
1 'polypeptide(L)'
;QGAKYRGSIHDFPGFDPNQDAEALYTAMKGFGSDKEAILDIITSRSNRQRQEVCQSYKSLYGKDLIAALKYELTGKFERLIVGLMRPPAYCDAKEIKDSISGIGTDEKCLIEILASRTNETYTRQGN
;
A
#
# COMPACT_ATOMS: atom_id res chain seq x y z
N GLN A 1 -4.45 22.85 -19.31
CA GLN A 1 -3.10 22.25 -19.21
C GLN A 1 -3.14 21.29 -18.03
N GLY A 2 -3.02 19.98 -18.28
CA GLY A 2 -3.20 18.95 -17.25
C GLY A 2 -2.07 18.99 -16.23
N ALA A 3 -2.40 18.99 -14.94
CA ALA A 3 -1.43 18.99 -13.87
C ALA A 3 -0.47 17.81 -14.04
N LYS A 4 0.83 18.11 -14.24
CA LYS A 4 1.89 17.11 -14.34
C LYS A 4 1.97 16.39 -12.99
N TYR A 5 1.63 15.10 -12.96
CA TYR A 5 1.73 14.28 -11.76
C TYR A 5 3.21 14.22 -11.30
N ARG A 6 3.50 14.70 -10.08
CA ARG A 6 4.85 14.78 -9.50
C ARG A 6 5.15 13.67 -8.48
N GLY A 7 4.31 12.64 -8.40
CA GLY A 7 4.56 11.50 -7.51
C GLY A 7 5.79 10.71 -7.94
N SER A 8 6.53 10.17 -6.96
CA SER A 8 7.75 9.38 -7.20
C SER A 8 7.49 7.97 -7.73
N ILE A 9 6.26 7.47 -7.60
CA ILE A 9 5.82 6.18 -8.15
C ILE A 9 4.83 6.45 -9.28
N HIS A 10 5.14 5.91 -10.46
CA HIS A 10 4.32 5.96 -11.66
C HIS A 10 3.66 4.60 -11.91
N ASP A 11 2.65 4.55 -12.78
CA ASP A 11 2.10 3.27 -13.23
C ASP A 11 3.19 2.46 -13.95
N PHE A 12 3.37 1.21 -13.55
CA PHE A 12 4.33 0.31 -14.16
C PHE A 12 3.91 -0.04 -15.60
N PRO A 13 4.77 0.14 -16.61
CA PRO A 13 4.44 -0.15 -18.00
C PRO A 13 4.33 -1.66 -18.24
N GLY A 14 3.34 -2.11 -19.01
CA GLY A 14 3.12 -3.54 -19.27
C GLY A 14 2.67 -4.34 -18.04
N PHE A 15 2.09 -3.65 -17.05
CA PHE A 15 1.58 -4.27 -15.83
C PHE A 15 0.55 -5.37 -16.10
N ASP A 16 0.75 -6.52 -15.47
CA ASP A 16 -0.20 -7.63 -15.41
C ASP A 16 -0.40 -8.02 -13.94
N PRO A 17 -1.61 -7.83 -13.37
CA PRO A 17 -1.87 -8.09 -11.97
C PRO A 17 -1.77 -9.59 -11.61
N ASN A 18 -1.97 -10.49 -12.57
CA ASN A 18 -1.86 -11.93 -12.35
C ASN A 18 -0.40 -12.35 -12.21
N GLN A 19 0.49 -11.83 -13.05
CA GLN A 19 1.93 -12.10 -12.96
C GLN A 19 2.52 -11.61 -11.64
N ASP A 20 2.13 -10.41 -11.20
CA ASP A 20 2.58 -9.89 -9.90
C ASP A 20 2.00 -10.70 -8.73
N ALA A 21 0.75 -11.15 -8.82
CA ALA A 21 0.16 -12.01 -7.80
C ALA A 21 0.89 -13.36 -7.71
N GLU A 22 1.25 -13.95 -8.84
CA GLU A 22 2.04 -15.20 -8.91
C GLU A 22 3.46 -15.02 -8.36
N ALA A 23 4.12 -13.91 -8.71
CA ALA A 23 5.44 -13.58 -8.21
C ALA A 23 5.43 -13.39 -6.68
N LEU A 24 4.45 -12.65 -6.15
CA LEU A 24 4.28 -12.47 -4.70
C LEU A 24 3.95 -13.79 -3.99
N TYR A 25 3.11 -14.65 -4.58
CA TYR A 25 2.84 -15.97 -4.03
C TYR A 25 4.10 -16.82 -3.95
N THR A 26 4.92 -16.79 -4.99
CA THR A 26 6.19 -17.52 -5.06
C THR A 26 7.21 -16.98 -4.06
N ALA A 27 7.34 -15.66 -3.95
CA ALA A 27 8.22 -15.00 -3.00
C ALA A 27 7.86 -15.30 -1.53
N MET A 28 6.61 -15.64 -1.26
CA MET A 28 6.11 -16.03 0.07
C MET A 28 6.10 -17.54 0.30
N LYS A 29 6.52 -18.37 -0.67
CA LYS A 29 6.44 -19.82 -0.56
C LYS A 29 7.78 -20.41 -0.10
N GLY A 30 7.76 -21.18 1.00
CA GLY A 30 8.92 -21.96 1.45
C GLY A 30 9.28 -21.67 2.90
N PHE A 31 10.51 -22.00 3.31
CA PHE A 31 11.00 -21.65 4.64
C PHE A 31 11.56 -20.22 4.60
N GLY A 32 10.73 -19.25 4.99
CA GLY A 32 11.00 -17.82 4.89
C GLY A 32 10.44 -17.19 3.61
N SER A 33 10.65 -15.88 3.47
CA SER A 33 10.13 -15.05 2.37
C SER A 33 11.24 -14.26 1.68
N ASP A 34 11.13 -14.11 0.36
CA ASP A 34 12.00 -13.27 -0.45
C ASP A 34 11.57 -11.80 -0.33
N LYS A 35 12.14 -11.13 0.68
CA LYS A 35 11.78 -9.76 1.05
C LYS A 35 12.16 -8.74 -0.01
N GLU A 36 13.24 -8.97 -0.75
CA GLU A 36 13.69 -8.07 -1.82
C GLU A 36 12.71 -8.14 -3.00
N ALA A 37 12.32 -9.34 -3.43
CA ALA A 37 11.30 -9.50 -4.47
C ALA A 37 9.96 -8.86 -4.08
N ILE A 38 9.52 -9.03 -2.83
CA ILE A 38 8.30 -8.41 -2.31
C ILE A 38 8.43 -6.87 -2.35
N LEU A 39 9.56 -6.31 -1.89
CA LEU A 39 9.81 -4.87 -1.88
C LEU A 39 9.83 -4.30 -3.29
N ASP A 40 10.56 -4.92 -4.21
CA ASP A 40 10.73 -4.47 -5.59
C ASP A 40 9.39 -4.44 -6.34
N ILE A 41 8.61 -5.51 -6.23
CA ILE A 41 7.27 -5.56 -6.84
C ILE A 41 6.40 -4.46 -6.25
N ILE A 42 6.26 -4.39 -4.92
CA ILE A 42 5.31 -3.46 -4.29
C ILE A 42 5.71 -2.01 -4.54
N THR A 43 6.99 -1.65 -4.39
CA THR A 43 7.44 -0.25 -4.52
C THR A 43 7.49 0.26 -5.96
N SER A 44 7.50 -0.63 -6.95
CA SER A 44 7.45 -0.26 -8.36
C SER A 44 6.04 -0.24 -8.96
N ARG A 45 5.00 -0.63 -8.20
CA ARG A 45 3.59 -0.51 -8.62
C ARG A 45 2.90 0.69 -7.98
N SER A 46 2.05 1.37 -8.75
CA SER A 46 1.17 2.42 -8.21
C SER A 46 0.14 1.82 -7.25
N ASN A 47 -0.47 2.65 -6.40
CA ASN A 47 -1.46 2.13 -5.45
C ASN A 47 -2.66 1.47 -6.16
N ARG A 48 -3.11 2.04 -7.28
CA ARG A 48 -4.15 1.46 -8.13
C ARG A 48 -3.77 0.05 -8.58
N GLN A 49 -2.56 -0.11 -9.13
CA GLN A 49 -2.03 -1.41 -9.54
C GLN A 49 -1.94 -2.38 -8.36
N ARG A 50 -1.51 -1.94 -7.17
CA ARG A 50 -1.50 -2.79 -5.97
C ARG A 50 -2.89 -3.28 -5.58
N GLN A 51 -3.93 -2.47 -5.75
CA GLN A 51 -5.32 -2.92 -5.52
C GLN A 51 -5.74 -3.99 -6.54
N GLU A 52 -5.35 -3.84 -7.80
CA GLU A 52 -5.59 -4.85 -8.85
C GLU A 52 -4.85 -6.16 -8.52
N VAL A 53 -3.60 -6.10 -8.04
CA VAL A 53 -2.85 -7.28 -7.57
C VAL A 53 -3.56 -7.96 -6.39
N CYS A 54 -4.09 -7.22 -5.42
CA CYS A 54 -4.88 -7.79 -4.32
C CYS A 54 -6.08 -8.59 -4.83
N GLN A 55 -6.79 -8.08 -5.83
CA GLN A 55 -7.95 -8.74 -6.43
C GLN A 55 -7.55 -10.00 -7.21
N SER A 56 -6.49 -9.91 -8.02
CA SER A 56 -5.93 -11.06 -8.74
C SER A 56 -5.44 -12.15 -7.78
N TYR A 57 -4.69 -11.79 -6.74
CA TYR A 57 -4.20 -12.74 -5.74
C TYR A 57 -5.36 -13.46 -5.03
N LYS A 58 -6.42 -12.73 -4.68
CA LYS A 58 -7.62 -13.32 -4.09
C LYS A 58 -8.32 -14.30 -5.04
N SER A 59 -8.38 -13.96 -6.33
CA SER A 59 -9.02 -14.79 -7.36
C SER A 59 -8.22 -16.05 -7.67
N LEU A 60 -6.89 -15.94 -7.77
CA LEU A 60 -5.99 -17.04 -8.11
C LEU A 60 -5.80 -18.03 -6.95
N TYR A 61 -5.71 -17.54 -5.71
CA TYR A 61 -5.30 -18.36 -4.56
C TYR A 61 -6.36 -18.48 -3.47
N GLY A 62 -7.49 -17.76 -3.57
CA GLY A 62 -8.52 -17.72 -2.53
C GLY A 62 -8.07 -17.04 -1.22
N LYS A 63 -6.85 -16.51 -1.18
CA LYS A 63 -6.21 -15.94 0.02
C LYS A 63 -6.21 -14.41 -0.02
N ASP A 64 -6.23 -13.78 1.15
CA ASP A 64 -6.04 -12.33 1.25
C ASP A 64 -4.54 -11.99 1.21
N LEU A 65 -4.13 -11.18 0.24
CA LEU A 65 -2.71 -10.84 0.04
C LEU A 65 -2.13 -10.08 1.24
N ILE A 66 -2.89 -9.16 1.82
CA ILE A 66 -2.43 -8.37 2.98
C ILE A 66 -2.23 -9.28 4.20
N ALA A 67 -3.13 -10.25 4.42
CA ALA A 67 -3.00 -11.24 5.49
C ALA A 67 -1.80 -12.17 5.26
N ALA A 68 -1.57 -12.60 4.01
CA ALA A 68 -0.38 -13.39 3.67
C ALA A 68 0.92 -12.63 3.96
N LEU A 69 1.00 -11.36 3.54
CA LEU A 69 2.17 -10.50 3.82
C LEU A 69 2.39 -10.28 5.32
N LYS A 70 1.32 -10.16 6.12
CA LYS A 70 1.42 -10.05 7.59
C LYS A 70 1.90 -11.33 8.26
N TYR A 71 1.65 -12.48 7.65
CA TYR A 71 2.11 -13.76 8.17
C TYR A 71 3.60 -13.97 7.87
N GLU A 72 4.04 -13.58 6.67
CA GLU A 72 5.41 -13.79 6.18
C GLU A 72 6.41 -12.71 6.62
N LEU A 73 5.94 -11.51 6.93
CA LEU A 73 6.76 -10.37 7.30
C LEU A 73 6.54 -9.98 8.76
N THR A 74 7.55 -9.39 9.39
CA THR A 74 7.44 -8.89 10.76
C THR A 74 8.08 -7.51 10.93
N GLY A 75 7.68 -6.80 11.99
CA GLY A 75 8.33 -5.57 12.43
C GLY A 75 8.12 -4.38 11.49
N LYS A 76 9.13 -3.50 11.38
CA LYS A 76 9.02 -2.26 10.59
C LYS A 76 8.77 -2.52 9.11
N PHE A 77 9.36 -3.59 8.58
CA PHE A 77 9.19 -3.97 7.18
C PHE A 77 7.74 -4.37 6.87
N GLU A 78 7.14 -5.19 7.73
CA GLU A 78 5.70 -5.52 7.65
C GLU A 78 4.83 -4.26 7.69
N ARG A 79 5.08 -3.35 8.64
CA ARG A 79 4.30 -2.12 8.77
C ARG A 79 4.34 -1.27 7.49
N LEU A 80 5.53 -1.12 6.90
CA LEU A 80 5.72 -0.39 5.64
C LEU A 80 4.98 -1.06 4.49
N ILE A 81 5.21 -2.35 4.26
CA ILE A 81 4.64 -3.10 3.13
C ILE A 81 3.11 -3.15 3.22
N VAL A 82 2.56 -3.45 4.40
CA VAL A 82 1.10 -3.44 4.62
C VAL A 82 0.51 -2.04 4.46
N GLY A 83 1.24 -0.99 4.84
CA GLY A 83 0.84 0.39 4.60
C GLY A 83 0.73 0.70 3.11
N LEU A 84 1.75 0.33 2.32
CA LEU A 84 1.80 0.56 0.88
C LEU A 84 0.69 -0.16 0.09
N MET A 85 0.19 -1.28 0.59
CA MET A 85 -0.88 -2.08 -0.04
C MET A 85 -2.28 -1.55 0.23
N ARG A 86 -2.45 -0.63 1.20
CA ARG A 86 -3.75 -0.07 1.56
C ARG A 86 -4.11 1.11 0.65
N PRO A 87 -5.41 1.37 0.36
CA PRO A 87 -5.82 2.59 -0.35
C PRO A 87 -5.33 3.84 0.39
N PRO A 88 -5.01 4.95 -0.30
CA PRO A 88 -4.42 6.14 0.33
C PRO A 88 -5.28 6.70 1.47
N ALA A 89 -6.61 6.70 1.31
CA ALA A 89 -7.56 7.15 2.34
C ALA A 89 -7.51 6.30 3.62
N TYR A 90 -7.08 5.04 3.51
CA TYR A 90 -6.96 4.13 4.63
C TYR A 90 -5.61 4.24 5.34
N CYS A 91 -4.57 4.71 4.65
CA CYS A 91 -3.31 5.09 5.28
C CYS A 91 -3.53 6.26 6.25
N ASP A 92 -4.31 7.26 5.87
CA ASP A 92 -4.61 8.41 6.74
C ASP A 92 -5.40 7.99 7.97
N ALA A 93 -6.45 7.20 7.78
CA ALA A 93 -7.26 6.71 8.89
C ALA A 93 -6.44 5.82 9.84
N LYS A 94 -5.47 5.06 9.31
CA LYS A 94 -4.59 4.22 10.13
C LYS A 94 -3.56 5.04 10.89
N GLU A 95 -2.89 6.01 10.24
CA GLU A 95 -1.92 6.87 10.92
C GLU A 95 -2.63 7.75 11.96
N ILE A 96 -3.82 8.29 11.68
CA ILE A 96 -4.66 8.98 12.67
C ILE A 96 -4.98 8.03 13.83
N LYS A 97 -5.44 6.80 13.56
CA LYS A 97 -5.76 5.82 14.61
C LYS A 97 -4.54 5.46 15.45
N ASP A 98 -3.41 5.15 14.82
CA ASP A 98 -2.18 4.75 15.50
C ASP A 98 -1.60 5.93 16.31
N SER A 99 -1.80 7.18 15.86
CA SER A 99 -1.42 8.42 16.57
C SER A 99 -2.29 8.73 17.81
N ILE A 100 -3.55 8.27 17.84
CA ILE A 100 -4.50 8.52 18.96
C ILE A 100 -4.66 7.34 19.91
N SER A 101 -4.10 6.15 19.60
CA SER A 101 -4.32 4.92 20.37
C SER A 101 -3.14 4.54 21.29
N GLY A 102 -2.06 5.33 21.34
CA GLY A 102 -0.86 5.09 22.16
C GLY A 102 -0.78 5.94 23.44
N ILE A 103 0.07 5.53 24.41
CA ILE A 103 0.51 6.43 25.50
C ILE A 103 1.51 7.41 24.88
N GLY A 104 1.04 8.63 24.59
CA GLY A 104 1.77 9.68 23.87
C GLY A 104 1.19 9.91 22.48
N THR A 105 0.93 11.18 22.16
CA THR A 105 0.43 11.63 20.85
C THR A 105 1.61 11.95 19.95
N ASP A 106 1.70 11.32 18.77
CA ASP A 106 2.69 11.72 17.75
C ASP A 106 2.18 12.95 16.97
N GLU A 107 2.30 14.12 17.60
CA GLU A 107 1.86 15.41 17.07
C GLU A 107 2.56 15.77 15.74
N LYS A 108 3.75 15.22 15.47
CA LYS A 108 4.51 15.50 14.24
C LYS A 108 3.92 14.78 13.03
N CYS A 109 3.52 13.52 13.19
CA CYS A 109 2.82 12.76 12.14
C CYS A 109 1.44 13.39 11.83
N LEU A 110 0.70 13.81 12.86
CA LEU A 110 -0.58 14.51 12.71
C LEU A 110 -0.45 15.84 11.96
N ILE A 111 0.56 16.65 12.29
CA ILE A 111 0.81 17.93 11.60
C ILE A 111 1.24 17.69 10.15
N GLU A 112 2.08 16.69 9.86
CA GLU A 112 2.54 16.40 8.50
C GLU A 112 1.40 15.92 7.57
N ILE A 113 0.52 15.07 8.07
CA ILE A 113 -0.65 14.56 7.32
C ILE A 113 -1.68 15.67 7.12
N LEU A 114 -1.94 16.50 8.14
CA LEU A 114 -2.90 17.60 8.06
C LEU A 114 -2.37 18.80 7.24
N ALA A 115 -1.06 19.05 7.24
CA ALA A 115 -0.44 20.16 6.51
C ALA A 115 -0.15 19.84 5.04
N SER A 116 0.10 18.58 4.69
CA SER A 116 0.32 18.16 3.28
C SER A 116 -0.98 18.00 2.47
N ARG A 117 -2.13 18.03 3.13
CA ARG A 117 -3.45 17.88 2.52
C ARG A 117 -4.26 19.16 2.64
N THR A 118 -4.07 20.07 1.70
CA THR A 118 -5.00 21.18 1.47
C THR A 118 -6.36 20.63 0.98
N ASN A 119 -7.44 21.34 1.33
CA ASN A 119 -8.88 20.98 1.21
C ASN A 119 -9.42 20.56 -0.18
N GLU A 120 -8.59 20.20 -1.16
CA GLU A 120 -9.01 19.99 -2.55
C GLU A 120 -9.64 18.61 -2.82
N THR A 121 -9.70 17.71 -1.85
CA THR A 121 -10.27 16.36 -2.01
C THR A 121 -11.76 16.23 -1.69
N TYR A 122 -12.45 17.28 -1.20
CA TYR A 122 -13.86 17.17 -0.79
C TYR A 122 -14.91 17.74 -1.78
N THR A 123 -14.53 18.39 -2.88
CA THR A 123 -15.50 19.13 -3.74
C THR A 123 -15.66 18.64 -5.17
N ARG A 124 -15.37 17.37 -5.48
CA ARG A 124 -15.58 16.82 -6.84
C ARG A 124 -16.41 15.52 -6.94
N GLN A 125 -17.26 15.25 -5.95
CA GLN A 125 -18.36 14.29 -6.08
C GLN A 125 -19.70 14.90 -5.66
N GLY A 126 -19.97 16.10 -6.16
CA GLY A 126 -21.20 16.84 -5.88
C GLY A 126 -21.46 17.93 -6.92
N ASN A 127 -21.60 17.53 -8.19
CA ASN A 127 -22.58 18.03 -9.16
C ASN A 127 -22.44 17.24 -10.47
#